data_AF-A0A0H0GFI5-F1
#
_entry.id   AF-A0A0H0GFI5-F1
#
_cell.length_a   1.000
_cell.length_b   1.000
_cell.length_c   1.000
_cell.angle_alpha   90.00
_cell.angle_beta   90.00
_cell.angle_gamma   90.00
#
_symmetry.space_group_name_H-M   'P 1'
#
loop_
_entity.id
_entity.type
_entity.pdbx_description
1 polymer ?
#
loop_
_entity_poly.entity_id
_entity_poly.type
_entity_poly.pdbx_seq_one_letter_code
_entity_poly.pdbx_strand_id
1 'polypeptide(L)'
;MSHKPAHLLLVDDDPGLLKLLGLRLTSEGYSVVTAESGAEGLRVLNREKVDLVISDLRMDEMDGMQLFAEIQKVQPGMPVIILTAHGSIPDAVAATQQGVFSFLTKPVDKDALYQAIDDALEQSAPATDERWREAIVTRSPLMLRLLEQARLVAQSDVSVLINGQSGTGKEIFAQAIHNASPRNSKPFIAINCGALPEQLLESELFGHARGAFTGAVSNREGLFQAAEGGTLFLDEIGDMPAPLQVKLLRVLQERKVRPLGSNRDIDINVRIISATHRDLPKAMARGEFREDLYYRLNVVSLKIPALAERTEEIPLLANHLLRQAAERHKPFVRAFSTDAMKRLMTASWPGNVRQLVNVIEQCVALTSSPVISDALVEQALEGENTALPTFVEARNQFELNYLRKLLQITKGNVTHAARMAGRNRTEFYKLLSRHELDANDFKE
;
A
#
# COMPACT_ATOMS: atom_id res chain seq x y z
N MET A 1 10.74 23.52 -19.82
CA MET A 1 9.82 22.39 -19.61
C MET A 1 8.66 22.64 -20.55
N SER A 2 8.45 21.79 -21.55
CA SER A 2 7.30 21.94 -22.45
C SER A 2 6.08 21.37 -21.73
N HIS A 3 5.19 22.22 -21.21
CA HIS A 3 3.91 21.77 -20.65
C HIS A 3 3.15 21.00 -21.75
N LYS A 4 2.54 19.87 -21.39
CA LYS A 4 1.62 19.16 -22.30
C LYS A 4 0.47 20.11 -22.65
N PRO A 5 -0.04 20.11 -23.90
CA PRO A 5 -1.23 20.88 -24.22
C PRO A 5 -2.43 20.30 -23.45
N ALA A 6 -2.85 21.00 -22.40
CA ALA A 6 -4.02 20.64 -21.60
C ALA A 6 -5.13 21.69 -21.79
N HIS A 7 -6.38 21.24 -21.77
CA HIS A 7 -7.57 22.05 -21.97
C HIS A 7 -8.23 22.37 -20.62
N LEU A 8 -8.25 23.64 -20.25
CA LEU A 8 -8.69 24.14 -18.94
C LEU A 8 -10.02 24.87 -19.07
N LEU A 9 -10.95 24.61 -18.15
CA LEU A 9 -12.16 25.42 -17.98
C LEU A 9 -11.98 26.37 -16.81
N LEU A 10 -12.06 27.67 -17.07
CA LEU A 10 -12.06 28.71 -16.06
C LEU A 10 -13.49 29.23 -15.83
N VAL A 11 -13.97 29.17 -14.59
CA VAL A 11 -15.33 29.60 -14.21
C VAL A 11 -15.23 30.67 -13.14
N ASP A 12 -15.74 31.86 -13.43
CA ASP A 12 -15.70 33.02 -12.53
C ASP A 12 -16.79 34.01 -12.99
N ASP A 13 -17.45 34.69 -12.06
CA ASP A 13 -18.50 35.66 -12.38
C ASP A 13 -17.95 37.07 -12.67
N ASP A 14 -16.63 37.30 -12.51
CA ASP A 14 -15.92 38.51 -12.91
C ASP A 14 -15.29 38.36 -14.32
N PRO A 15 -15.85 39.01 -15.36
CA PRO A 15 -15.32 38.93 -16.73
C PRO A 15 -13.90 39.51 -16.85
N GLY A 16 -13.52 40.45 -15.98
CA GLY A 16 -12.19 41.02 -15.93
C GLY A 16 -11.15 40.00 -15.48
N LEU A 17 -11.48 39.22 -14.45
CA LEU A 17 -10.62 38.16 -13.93
C LEU A 17 -10.52 36.97 -14.90
N LEU A 18 -11.64 36.56 -15.50
CA LEU A 18 -11.66 35.55 -16.57
C LEU A 18 -10.69 35.91 -17.69
N LYS A 19 -10.77 37.16 -18.17
CA LYS A 19 -9.91 37.64 -19.26
C LYS A 19 -8.44 37.67 -18.86
N LEU A 20 -8.12 38.12 -17.65
CA LEU A 20 -6.74 38.22 -17.16
C LEU A 20 -6.13 36.83 -17.00
N LEU A 21 -6.77 35.93 -16.26
CA LEU A 21 -6.29 34.58 -16.01
C LEU A 21 -6.27 33.74 -17.30
N GLY A 22 -7.30 33.88 -18.14
CA GLY A 22 -7.36 33.21 -19.44
C GLY A 22 -6.20 33.57 -20.35
N LEU A 23 -5.87 34.86 -20.48
CA LEU A 23 -4.69 35.32 -21.25
C LEU A 23 -3.39 34.76 -20.67
N ARG A 24 -3.26 34.74 -19.35
CA ARG A 24 -2.05 34.26 -18.67
C ARG A 24 -1.83 32.77 -18.87
N LEU A 25 -2.87 31.96 -18.66
CA LEU A 25 -2.81 30.50 -18.87
C LEU A 25 -2.58 30.16 -20.34
N THR A 26 -3.22 30.87 -21.27
CA THR A 26 -2.99 30.69 -22.70
C THR A 26 -1.53 31.01 -23.08
N SER A 27 -0.91 32.02 -22.47
CA SER A 27 0.48 32.39 -22.73
C SER A 27 1.51 31.34 -22.27
N GLU A 28 1.14 30.48 -21.32
CA GLU A 28 1.98 29.35 -20.87
C GLU A 28 1.74 28.07 -21.70
N GLY A 29 0.86 28.11 -22.70
CA GLY A 29 0.63 27.01 -23.64
C GLY A 29 -0.59 26.14 -23.35
N TYR A 30 -1.43 26.52 -22.37
CA TYR A 30 -2.72 25.86 -22.13
C TYR A 30 -3.78 26.29 -23.15
N SER A 31 -4.71 25.40 -23.48
CA SER A 31 -5.95 25.77 -24.15
C SER A 31 -6.98 26.11 -23.08
N VAL A 32 -7.62 27.29 -23.16
CA VAL A 32 -8.51 27.77 -22.09
C VAL A 32 -9.88 28.11 -22.66
N VAL A 33 -10.92 27.56 -22.05
CA VAL A 33 -12.32 27.95 -22.26
C VAL A 33 -12.83 28.61 -20.97
N THR A 34 -13.65 29.66 -21.11
CA THR A 34 -14.16 30.43 -19.97
C THR A 34 -15.68 30.28 -19.86
N ALA A 35 -16.20 30.34 -18.64
CA ALA A 35 -17.63 30.39 -18.35
C ALA A 35 -17.91 31.45 -17.26
N GLU A 36 -18.99 32.22 -17.43
CA GLU A 36 -19.34 33.33 -16.53
C GLU A 36 -20.24 32.88 -15.35
N SER A 37 -20.63 31.60 -15.31
CA SER A 37 -21.41 31.02 -14.22
C SER A 37 -21.22 29.52 -14.11
N GLY A 38 -21.52 28.93 -12.93
CA GLY A 38 -21.48 27.48 -12.73
C GLY A 38 -22.39 26.72 -13.71
N ALA A 39 -23.58 27.26 -14.02
CA ALA A 39 -24.50 26.67 -15.00
C ALA A 39 -23.95 26.69 -16.43
N GLU A 40 -23.17 27.72 -16.79
CA GLU A 40 -22.45 27.75 -18.07
C GLU A 40 -21.27 26.76 -18.07
N GLY A 41 -20.51 26.68 -16.98
CA GLY A 41 -19.42 25.73 -16.83
C GLY A 41 -19.87 24.29 -17.06
N LEU A 42 -21.01 23.89 -16.48
CA LEU A 42 -21.62 22.58 -16.73
C LEU A 42 -22.04 22.38 -18.20
N ARG A 43 -22.53 23.43 -18.88
CA ARG A 43 -22.86 23.35 -20.32
C ARG A 43 -21.61 23.14 -21.18
N VAL A 44 -20.49 23.78 -20.83
CA VAL A 44 -19.20 23.60 -21.51
C VAL A 44 -18.68 22.18 -21.31
N LEU A 45 -18.68 21.67 -20.07
CA LEU A 45 -18.24 20.30 -19.75
C LEU A 45 -19.05 19.21 -20.48
N ASN A 46 -20.32 19.48 -20.80
CA ASN A 46 -21.14 18.55 -21.58
C ASN A 46 -20.82 18.56 -23.09
N ARG A 47 -20.19 19.61 -23.60
CA ARG A 47 -19.92 19.81 -25.04
C ARG A 47 -18.47 19.53 -25.41
N GLU A 48 -17.55 19.81 -24.50
CA GLU A 48 -16.11 19.80 -24.75
C GLU A 48 -15.39 18.93 -23.72
N LYS A 49 -14.30 18.29 -24.14
CA LYS A 49 -13.43 17.56 -23.21
C LYS A 49 -12.48 18.54 -22.55
N VAL A 50 -12.59 18.67 -21.23
CA VAL A 50 -11.74 19.50 -20.38
C VAL A 50 -10.91 18.59 -19.48
N ASP A 51 -9.66 18.95 -19.22
CA ASP A 51 -8.70 18.17 -18.41
C ASP A 51 -8.65 18.64 -16.95
N LEU A 52 -9.06 19.88 -16.68
CA LEU A 52 -9.05 20.51 -15.35
C LEU A 52 -10.05 21.69 -15.30
N VAL A 53 -10.78 21.82 -14.19
CA VAL A 53 -11.65 22.97 -13.92
C VAL A 53 -11.03 23.85 -12.85
N ILE A 54 -10.99 25.16 -13.10
CA ILE A 54 -10.61 26.18 -12.13
C ILE A 54 -11.85 27.06 -11.91
N SER A 55 -12.40 27.07 -10.70
CA SER A 55 -13.65 27.78 -10.39
C SER A 55 -13.46 28.76 -9.26
N ASP A 56 -14.11 29.92 -9.32
CA ASP A 56 -14.31 30.74 -8.12
C ASP A 56 -15.21 30.00 -7.14
N LEU A 57 -14.97 30.23 -5.85
CA LEU A 57 -15.79 29.72 -4.77
C LEU A 57 -17.12 30.48 -4.71
N ARG A 58 -17.09 31.80 -4.89
CA ARG A 58 -18.28 32.66 -4.76
C ARG A 58 -18.71 33.09 -6.14
N MET A 59 -19.83 32.57 -6.60
CA MET A 59 -20.48 32.94 -7.84
C MET A 59 -21.99 33.01 -7.61
N ASP A 60 -22.67 33.85 -8.37
CA ASP A 60 -24.13 33.95 -8.32
C ASP A 60 -24.82 32.66 -8.79
N GLU A 61 -25.99 32.36 -8.18
CA GLU A 61 -26.84 31.18 -8.39
C GLU A 61 -26.23 29.82 -7.97
N MET A 62 -25.03 29.50 -8.45
CA MET A 62 -24.32 28.25 -8.20
C MET A 62 -22.88 28.53 -7.78
N ASP A 63 -22.58 28.27 -6.51
CA ASP A 63 -21.24 28.47 -5.96
C ASP A 63 -20.23 27.39 -6.44
N GLY A 64 -18.94 27.63 -6.25
CA GLY A 64 -17.89 26.73 -6.73
C GLY A 64 -17.94 25.32 -6.13
N MET A 65 -18.47 25.16 -4.92
CA MET A 65 -18.61 23.86 -4.26
C MET A 65 -19.83 23.09 -4.77
N GLN A 66 -20.92 23.80 -5.05
CA GLN A 66 -22.10 23.25 -5.73
C GLN A 66 -21.74 22.81 -7.15
N LEU A 67 -20.99 23.63 -7.88
CA LEU A 67 -20.46 23.28 -9.19
C LEU A 67 -19.60 22.01 -9.11
N PHE A 68 -18.66 21.93 -8.15
CA PHE A 68 -17.85 20.73 -7.93
C PHE A 68 -18.72 19.49 -7.67
N ALA A 69 -19.75 19.59 -6.82
CA ALA A 69 -20.63 18.47 -6.52
C ALA A 69 -21.40 17.99 -7.77
N GLU A 70 -21.84 18.89 -8.64
CA GLU A 70 -22.47 18.53 -9.93
C GLU A 70 -21.46 17.94 -10.92
N ILE A 71 -20.25 18.49 -10.99
CA ILE A 71 -19.17 17.93 -11.83
C ILE A 71 -18.86 16.50 -11.42
N GLN A 72 -18.73 16.21 -10.13
CA GLN A 72 -18.44 14.85 -9.65
C GLN A 72 -19.57 13.84 -9.93
N LYS A 73 -20.82 14.30 -10.12
CA LYS A 73 -21.94 13.43 -10.53
C LYS A 73 -21.84 13.06 -12.01
N VAL A 74 -21.43 14.00 -12.86
CA VAL A 74 -21.39 13.83 -14.32
C VAL A 74 -20.07 13.22 -14.79
N GLN A 75 -18.96 13.66 -14.20
CA GLN A 75 -17.60 13.22 -14.51
C GLN A 75 -16.80 12.98 -13.21
N PRO A 76 -17.02 11.83 -12.53
CA PRO A 76 -16.28 11.47 -11.32
C PRO A 76 -14.77 11.49 -11.56
N GLY A 77 -14.02 12.13 -10.67
CA GLY A 77 -12.56 12.22 -10.76
C GLY A 77 -12.02 13.36 -11.64
N MET A 78 -12.88 14.22 -12.20
CA MET A 78 -12.43 15.49 -12.79
C MET A 78 -11.73 16.32 -11.71
N PRO A 79 -10.45 16.71 -11.87
CA PRO A 79 -9.81 17.59 -10.91
C PRO A 79 -10.44 18.98 -10.99
N VAL A 80 -10.67 19.58 -9.82
CA VAL A 80 -11.22 20.93 -9.68
C VAL A 80 -10.36 21.72 -8.70
N ILE A 81 -9.89 22.88 -9.11
CA ILE A 81 -9.19 23.87 -8.27
C ILE A 81 -10.18 24.98 -7.94
N ILE A 82 -10.32 25.29 -6.65
CA ILE A 82 -11.19 26.37 -6.18
C ILE A 82 -10.35 27.60 -5.85
N LEU A 83 -10.73 28.76 -6.37
CA LEU A 83 -10.18 30.07 -6.04
C LEU A 83 -11.11 30.75 -5.03
N THR A 84 -10.60 31.50 -4.05
CA THR A 84 -11.45 32.27 -3.12
C THR A 84 -10.85 33.61 -2.72
N ALA A 85 -11.66 34.66 -2.56
CA ALA A 85 -11.22 35.95 -2.02
C ALA A 85 -11.10 35.99 -0.48
N HIS A 86 -11.75 35.07 0.24
CA HIS A 86 -11.70 34.95 1.70
C HIS A 86 -11.59 33.47 2.07
N GLY A 87 -10.37 32.99 2.28
CA GLY A 87 -10.13 31.65 2.79
C GLY A 87 -10.01 31.67 4.30
N SER A 88 -11.01 31.18 5.02
CA SER A 88 -10.78 30.72 6.39
C SER A 88 -10.20 29.30 6.33
N ILE A 89 -9.27 28.95 7.23
CA ILE A 89 -8.72 27.58 7.33
C ILE A 89 -9.84 26.51 7.34
N PRO A 90 -11.00 26.72 8.02
CA PRO A 90 -12.14 25.80 7.95
C PRO A 90 -12.68 25.50 6.53
N ASP A 91 -12.76 26.51 5.65
CA ASP A 91 -13.34 26.34 4.31
C ASP A 91 -12.43 25.53 3.39
N ALA A 92 -11.12 25.76 3.49
CA ALA A 92 -10.12 24.96 2.79
C ALA A 92 -10.14 23.50 3.26
N VAL A 93 -10.26 23.28 4.57
CA VAL A 93 -10.36 21.92 5.16
C VAL A 93 -11.65 21.21 4.71
N ALA A 94 -12.78 21.91 4.65
CA ALA A 94 -14.05 21.35 4.18
C ALA A 94 -13.99 20.99 2.68
N ALA A 95 -13.37 21.83 1.84
CA ALA A 95 -13.19 21.56 0.41
C ALA A 95 -12.30 20.34 0.15
N THR A 96 -11.18 20.21 0.87
CA THR A 96 -10.31 19.03 0.78
C THR A 96 -11.02 17.76 1.28
N GLN A 97 -11.86 17.83 2.33
CA GLN A 97 -12.66 16.70 2.80
C GLN A 97 -13.71 16.22 1.77
N GLN A 98 -14.20 17.12 0.93
CA GLN A 98 -15.15 16.81 -0.14
C GLN A 98 -14.49 16.31 -1.43
N GLY A 99 -13.16 16.36 -1.53
CA GLY A 99 -12.40 15.81 -2.66
C GLY A 99 -12.06 16.82 -3.76
N VAL A 100 -12.14 18.12 -3.47
CA VAL A 100 -11.57 19.17 -4.34
C VAL A 100 -10.06 18.96 -4.43
N PHE A 101 -9.48 19.13 -5.62
CA PHE A 101 -8.07 18.86 -5.85
C PHE A 101 -7.17 19.85 -5.12
N SER A 102 -7.44 21.14 -5.25
CA SER A 102 -6.68 22.20 -4.59
C SER A 102 -7.54 23.44 -4.32
N PHE A 103 -7.14 24.23 -3.33
CA PHE A 103 -7.85 25.43 -2.88
C PHE A 103 -6.86 26.58 -2.72
N LEU A 104 -7.03 27.65 -3.50
CA LEU A 104 -6.10 28.79 -3.58
C LEU A 104 -6.78 30.10 -3.20
N THR A 105 -6.10 30.95 -2.43
CA THR A 105 -6.61 32.27 -2.06
C THR A 105 -6.23 33.33 -3.09
N LYS A 106 -7.19 34.19 -3.47
CA LYS A 106 -6.99 35.41 -4.24
C LYS A 106 -6.39 36.50 -3.31
N PRO A 107 -5.38 37.28 -3.73
CA PRO A 107 -4.77 37.29 -5.06
C PRO A 107 -3.94 36.02 -5.32
N VAL A 108 -4.16 35.42 -6.50
CA VAL A 108 -3.60 34.11 -6.83
C VAL A 108 -2.10 34.24 -7.11
N ASP A 109 -1.30 33.56 -6.29
CA ASP A 109 0.14 33.43 -6.53
C ASP A 109 0.39 32.61 -7.81
N LYS A 110 1.28 33.10 -8.67
CA LYS A 110 1.56 32.51 -9.99
C LYS A 110 2.07 31.08 -9.84
N ASP A 111 3.06 30.91 -8.98
CA ASP A 111 3.80 29.66 -8.86
C ASP A 111 2.93 28.62 -8.17
N ALA A 112 2.14 29.03 -7.16
CA ALA A 112 1.16 28.16 -6.51
C ALA A 112 0.05 27.69 -7.46
N LEU A 113 -0.46 28.55 -8.35
CA LEU A 113 -1.47 28.17 -9.33
C LEU A 113 -0.93 27.16 -10.34
N TYR A 114 0.26 27.40 -10.87
CA TYR A 114 0.85 26.50 -11.86
C TYR A 114 1.24 25.16 -11.25
N GLN A 115 1.80 25.16 -10.03
CA GLN A 115 2.06 23.92 -9.32
C GLN A 115 0.77 23.13 -9.11
N ALA A 116 -0.33 23.79 -8.69
CA ALA A 116 -1.61 23.12 -8.52
C ALA A 116 -2.18 22.58 -9.84
N ILE A 117 -1.96 23.28 -10.96
CA ILE A 117 -2.35 22.82 -12.30
C ILE A 117 -1.51 21.61 -12.72
N ASP A 118 -0.19 21.68 -12.57
CA ASP A 118 0.71 20.58 -12.93
C ASP A 118 0.38 19.32 -12.11
N ASP A 119 0.22 19.45 -10.78
CA ASP A 119 -0.15 18.34 -9.90
C ASP A 119 -1.53 17.75 -10.31
N ALA A 120 -2.48 18.60 -10.70
CA ALA A 120 -3.82 18.17 -11.10
C ALA A 120 -3.82 17.42 -12.43
N LEU A 121 -3.05 17.91 -13.40
CA LEU A 121 -2.90 17.31 -14.72
C LEU A 121 -2.06 16.03 -14.71
N GLU A 122 -1.12 15.90 -13.77
CA GLU A 122 -0.43 14.63 -13.50
C GLU A 122 -1.41 13.58 -12.97
N GLN A 123 -2.35 13.97 -12.11
CA GLN A 123 -3.38 13.08 -11.60
C GLN A 123 -4.48 12.76 -12.63
N SER A 124 -4.77 13.65 -13.58
CA SER A 124 -5.79 13.47 -14.63
C SER A 124 -5.25 12.93 -15.97
N ALA A 125 -3.96 12.58 -16.04
CA ALA A 125 -3.39 11.83 -17.16
C ALA A 125 -4.30 10.62 -17.50
N PRO A 126 -4.60 10.39 -18.79
CA PRO A 126 -5.76 9.64 -19.26
C PRO A 126 -5.85 8.33 -18.50
N ALA A 127 -7.02 8.05 -17.89
CA ALA A 127 -7.36 6.85 -17.14
C ALA A 127 -6.65 5.63 -17.72
N THR A 128 -5.43 5.40 -17.24
CA THR A 128 -4.60 4.32 -17.71
C THR A 128 -5.12 3.09 -17.04
N ASP A 129 -6.08 2.43 -17.69
CA ASP A 129 -6.72 1.17 -17.29
C ASP A 129 -6.31 0.73 -15.88
N GLU A 130 -6.79 1.45 -14.85
CA GLU A 130 -6.29 1.26 -13.48
C GLU A 130 -6.72 -0.08 -12.89
N ARG A 131 -7.42 -0.91 -13.68
CA ARG A 131 -7.71 -2.31 -13.41
C ARG A 131 -6.46 -3.07 -12.96
N TRP A 132 -5.28 -2.71 -13.45
CA TRP A 132 -4.04 -3.37 -13.01
C TRP A 132 -3.78 -3.22 -11.50
N ARG A 133 -4.26 -2.13 -10.86
CA ARG A 133 -4.09 -1.84 -9.43
C ARG A 133 -5.41 -1.80 -8.64
N GLU A 134 -6.52 -2.29 -9.20
CA GLU A 134 -7.86 -2.14 -8.61
C GLU A 134 -7.98 -2.71 -7.18
N ALA A 135 -7.19 -3.74 -6.87
CA ALA A 135 -7.17 -4.37 -5.56
C ALA A 135 -6.41 -3.54 -4.49
N ILE A 136 -5.71 -2.47 -4.88
CA ILE A 136 -4.90 -1.64 -3.98
C ILE A 136 -5.61 -0.30 -3.75
N VAL A 137 -6.28 -0.20 -2.61
CA VAL A 137 -6.93 1.03 -2.16
C VAL A 137 -5.93 1.87 -1.37
N THR A 138 -5.57 3.03 -1.91
CA THR A 138 -4.58 3.91 -1.28
C THR A 138 -4.80 5.37 -1.66
N ARG A 139 -4.47 6.27 -0.74
CA ARG A 139 -4.33 7.72 -0.98
C ARG A 139 -2.98 8.26 -0.47
N SER A 140 -2.16 7.42 0.17
CA SER A 140 -0.85 7.83 0.66
C SER A 140 0.09 8.14 -0.51
N PRO A 141 0.74 9.32 -0.55
CA PRO A 141 1.71 9.66 -1.59
C PRO A 141 2.85 8.65 -1.69
N LEU A 142 3.23 8.03 -0.57
CA LEU A 142 4.28 7.03 -0.52
C LEU A 142 3.88 5.74 -1.27
N MET A 143 2.64 5.29 -1.07
CA MET A 143 2.10 4.13 -1.77
C MET A 143 1.86 4.41 -3.26
N LEU A 144 1.43 5.62 -3.62
CA LEU A 144 1.28 6.02 -5.02
C LEU A 144 2.62 6.00 -5.77
N ARG A 145 3.69 6.54 -5.17
CA ARG A 145 5.05 6.44 -5.72
C ARG A 145 5.52 4.98 -5.88
N LEU A 146 5.21 4.11 -4.92
CA LEU A 146 5.51 2.69 -5.03
C LEU A 146 4.76 2.03 -6.19
N LEU A 147 3.49 2.39 -6.41
CA LEU A 147 2.69 1.90 -7.52
C LEU A 147 3.24 2.36 -8.88
N GLU A 148 3.71 3.60 -8.99
CA GLU A 148 4.39 4.09 -10.20
C GLU A 148 5.67 3.30 -10.50
N GLN A 149 6.50 3.07 -9.48
CA GLN A 149 7.70 2.23 -9.61
C GLN A 149 7.33 0.80 -10.02
N ALA A 150 6.32 0.22 -9.39
CA ALA A 150 5.82 -1.11 -9.73
C ALA A 150 5.39 -1.19 -11.20
N ARG A 151 4.69 -0.17 -11.70
CA ARG A 151 4.23 -0.09 -13.08
C ARG A 151 5.38 0.02 -14.09
N LEU A 152 6.40 0.82 -13.78
CA LEU A 152 7.60 0.94 -14.63
C LEU A 152 8.33 -0.40 -14.72
N VAL A 153 8.52 -1.07 -13.58
CA VAL A 153 9.23 -2.35 -13.51
C VAL A 153 8.41 -3.48 -14.15
N ALA A 154 7.09 -3.38 -14.13
CA ALA A 154 6.18 -4.33 -14.77
C ALA A 154 6.43 -4.51 -16.28
N GLN A 155 6.96 -3.49 -16.97
CA GLN A 155 7.25 -3.56 -18.41
C GLN A 155 8.48 -4.40 -18.77
N SER A 156 9.24 -4.88 -17.79
CA SER A 156 10.44 -5.70 -17.99
C SER A 156 10.33 -7.05 -17.27
N ASP A 157 11.09 -8.05 -17.69
CA ASP A 157 11.21 -9.35 -17.02
C ASP A 157 12.26 -9.36 -15.88
N VAL A 158 12.60 -8.19 -15.35
CA VAL A 158 13.55 -8.06 -14.25
C VAL A 158 12.97 -8.64 -12.95
N SER A 159 13.81 -9.34 -12.17
CA SER A 159 13.45 -9.86 -10.85
C SER A 159 13.11 -8.73 -9.88
N VAL A 160 11.97 -8.85 -9.21
CA VAL A 160 11.52 -7.88 -8.20
C VAL A 160 11.49 -8.54 -6.83
N LEU A 161 12.09 -7.88 -5.85
CA LEU A 161 12.00 -8.26 -4.45
C LEU A 161 11.12 -7.25 -3.68
N ILE A 162 10.01 -7.75 -3.14
CA ILE A 162 9.05 -6.98 -2.35
C ILE A 162 9.36 -7.21 -0.86
N ASN A 163 9.78 -6.15 -0.18
CA ASN A 163 10.05 -6.17 1.26
C ASN A 163 8.86 -5.58 2.01
N GLY A 164 8.46 -6.19 3.11
CA GLY A 164 7.40 -5.63 3.95
C GLY A 164 6.98 -6.58 5.05
N GLN A 165 6.52 -6.02 6.17
CA GLN A 165 6.03 -6.80 7.29
C GLN A 165 4.89 -7.74 6.88
N SER A 166 4.60 -8.74 7.71
CA SER A 166 3.47 -9.64 7.46
C SER A 166 2.17 -8.84 7.42
N GLY A 167 1.30 -9.15 6.45
CA GLY A 167 -0.02 -8.51 6.32
C GLY A 167 -0.02 -7.10 5.70
N THR A 168 1.09 -6.59 5.15
CA THR A 168 1.10 -5.27 4.47
C THR A 168 0.50 -5.26 3.06
N GLY A 169 0.24 -6.44 2.47
CA GLY A 169 -0.31 -6.59 1.12
C GLY A 169 0.69 -6.97 0.02
N LYS A 170 1.82 -7.63 0.38
CA LYS A 170 2.88 -8.03 -0.58
C LYS A 170 2.36 -8.83 -1.77
N GLU A 171 1.46 -9.78 -1.54
CA GLU A 171 0.87 -10.61 -2.61
C GLU A 171 -0.02 -9.80 -3.55
N ILE A 172 -0.89 -8.94 -3.02
CA ILE A 172 -1.74 -8.04 -3.82
C ILE A 172 -0.85 -7.12 -4.67
N PHE A 173 0.26 -6.66 -4.09
CA PHE A 173 1.23 -5.83 -4.80
C PHE A 173 1.96 -6.59 -5.92
N ALA A 174 2.33 -7.85 -5.70
CA ALA A 174 2.90 -8.72 -6.73
C ALA A 174 1.91 -8.99 -7.87
N GLN A 175 0.65 -9.22 -7.53
CA GLN A 175 -0.43 -9.38 -8.52
C GLN A 175 -0.61 -8.11 -9.35
N ALA A 176 -0.54 -6.92 -8.74
CA ALA A 176 -0.62 -5.66 -9.46
C ALA A 176 0.54 -5.49 -10.46
N ILE A 177 1.78 -5.85 -10.09
CA ILE A 177 2.93 -5.86 -11.00
C ILE A 177 2.68 -6.81 -12.18
N HIS A 178 2.13 -8.00 -11.93
CA HIS A 178 1.79 -8.93 -12.99
C HIS A 178 0.70 -8.37 -13.93
N ASN A 179 -0.37 -7.80 -13.39
CA ASN A 179 -1.47 -7.22 -14.15
C ASN A 179 -1.02 -6.03 -15.03
N ALA A 180 -0.02 -5.28 -14.57
CA ALA A 180 0.58 -4.17 -15.32
C ALA A 180 1.60 -4.64 -16.39
N SER A 181 1.95 -5.92 -16.42
CA SER A 181 2.99 -6.45 -17.30
C SER A 181 2.45 -6.93 -18.66
N PRO A 182 3.31 -7.12 -19.67
CA PRO A 182 2.94 -7.80 -20.93
C PRO A 182 2.45 -9.25 -20.74
N ARG A 183 2.66 -9.83 -19.55
CA ARG A 183 2.25 -11.18 -19.17
C ARG A 183 0.90 -11.22 -18.43
N ASN A 184 0.16 -10.11 -18.36
CA ASN A 184 -1.10 -10.00 -17.61
C ASN A 184 -2.20 -11.01 -18.01
N SER A 185 -2.13 -11.57 -19.21
CA SER A 185 -3.06 -12.60 -19.72
C SER A 185 -2.52 -14.03 -19.54
N LYS A 186 -1.35 -14.18 -18.91
CA LYS A 186 -0.67 -15.45 -18.64
C LYS A 186 -0.85 -15.84 -17.17
N PRO A 187 -0.51 -17.08 -16.79
CA PRO A 187 -0.68 -17.52 -15.41
C PRO A 187 0.11 -16.66 -14.42
N PHE A 188 -0.53 -16.31 -13.31
CA PHE A 188 0.13 -15.86 -12.09
C PHE A 188 0.02 -16.99 -11.06
N ILE A 189 1.14 -17.57 -10.68
CA ILE A 189 1.19 -18.68 -9.72
C ILE A 189 1.89 -18.18 -8.46
N ALA A 190 1.21 -18.25 -7.33
CA ALA A 190 1.76 -17.88 -6.02
C ALA A 190 2.08 -19.14 -5.20
N ILE A 191 3.21 -19.12 -4.50
CA ILE A 191 3.57 -20.12 -3.50
C ILE A 191 4.22 -19.46 -2.29
N ASN A 192 3.77 -19.85 -1.10
CA ASN A 192 4.40 -19.45 0.15
C ASN A 192 5.49 -20.45 0.54
N CYS A 193 6.74 -19.98 0.60
CA CYS A 193 7.92 -20.82 0.83
C CYS A 193 8.09 -21.25 2.29
N GLY A 194 7.35 -20.66 3.24
CA GLY A 194 7.36 -21.03 4.66
C GLY A 194 6.19 -21.94 5.08
N ALA A 195 5.16 -22.09 4.25
CA ALA A 195 3.93 -22.80 4.62
C ALA A 195 4.00 -24.32 4.46
N LEU A 196 4.96 -24.84 3.67
CA LEU A 196 5.06 -26.26 3.33
C LEU A 196 6.33 -26.89 3.91
N PRO A 197 6.28 -28.17 4.33
CA PRO A 197 7.48 -28.95 4.61
C PRO A 197 8.44 -28.99 3.41
N GLU A 198 9.74 -29.04 3.67
CA GLU A 198 10.80 -28.95 2.65
C GLU A 198 10.59 -29.89 1.45
N GLN A 199 10.31 -31.17 1.71
CA GLN A 199 10.10 -32.18 0.65
C GLN A 199 8.87 -31.89 -0.23
N LEU A 200 7.80 -31.36 0.39
CA LEU A 200 6.59 -31.00 -0.35
C LEU A 200 6.84 -29.72 -1.16
N LEU A 201 7.49 -28.72 -0.56
CA LEU A 201 7.86 -27.49 -1.26
C LEU A 201 8.74 -27.77 -2.48
N GLU A 202 9.71 -28.67 -2.34
CA GLU A 202 10.58 -29.10 -3.43
C GLU A 202 9.80 -29.76 -4.57
N SER A 203 8.91 -30.70 -4.22
CA SER A 203 8.06 -31.39 -5.18
C SER A 203 7.07 -30.43 -5.87
N GLU A 204 6.48 -29.48 -5.14
CA GLU A 204 5.57 -28.48 -5.73
C GLU A 204 6.33 -27.56 -6.68
N LEU A 205 7.47 -26.99 -6.29
CA LEU A 205 8.23 -26.06 -7.13
C LEU A 205 8.75 -26.72 -8.42
N PHE A 206 9.44 -27.85 -8.29
CA PHE A 206 10.21 -28.44 -9.40
C PHE A 206 9.49 -29.60 -10.09
N GLY A 207 8.46 -30.17 -9.47
CA GLY A 207 7.79 -31.37 -9.93
C GLY A 207 8.57 -32.65 -9.59
N HIS A 208 7.96 -33.81 -9.84
CA HIS A 208 8.60 -35.10 -9.63
C HIS A 208 8.21 -36.14 -10.67
N ALA A 209 9.13 -37.06 -10.93
CA ALA A 209 8.85 -38.29 -11.67
C ALA A 209 8.31 -39.38 -10.72
N ARG A 210 7.58 -40.33 -11.27
CA ARG A 210 7.11 -41.52 -10.57
C ARG A 210 8.31 -42.26 -9.97
N GLY A 211 8.21 -42.58 -8.68
CA GLY A 211 9.27 -43.25 -7.94
C GLY A 211 10.41 -42.35 -7.44
N ALA A 212 10.29 -41.03 -7.55
CA ALA A 212 11.33 -40.10 -7.06
C ALA A 212 11.55 -40.15 -5.54
N PHE A 213 10.50 -40.46 -4.77
CA PHE A 213 10.54 -40.65 -3.32
C PHE A 213 9.42 -41.59 -2.86
N THR A 214 9.44 -42.00 -1.59
CA THR A 214 8.40 -42.84 -0.98
C THR A 214 7.05 -42.12 -1.01
N GLY A 215 6.12 -42.57 -1.86
CA GLY A 215 4.81 -41.93 -2.07
C GLY A 215 4.62 -41.27 -3.44
N ALA A 216 5.66 -41.19 -4.28
CA ALA A 216 5.58 -40.69 -5.65
C ALA A 216 4.94 -41.71 -6.61
N VAL A 217 3.62 -41.90 -6.52
CA VAL A 217 2.86 -42.90 -7.28
C VAL A 217 2.72 -42.54 -8.77
N SER A 218 2.73 -41.24 -9.09
CA SER A 218 2.61 -40.72 -10.46
C SER A 218 3.64 -39.62 -10.72
N ASN A 219 3.78 -39.21 -11.99
CA ASN A 219 4.48 -37.97 -12.32
C ASN A 219 3.64 -36.77 -11.87
N ARG A 220 4.28 -35.69 -11.44
CA ARG A 220 3.63 -34.43 -11.12
C ARG A 220 4.41 -33.26 -11.71
N GLU A 221 3.68 -32.39 -12.38
CA GLU A 221 4.20 -31.13 -12.92
C GLU A 221 4.48 -30.15 -11.77
N GLY A 222 5.60 -29.43 -11.86
CA GLY A 222 5.99 -28.42 -10.87
C GLY A 222 5.48 -27.02 -11.22
N LEU A 223 5.44 -26.12 -10.24
CA LEU A 223 4.96 -24.75 -10.41
C LEU A 223 5.78 -23.94 -11.41
N PHE A 224 7.08 -24.22 -11.58
CA PHE A 224 7.88 -23.61 -12.64
C PHE A 224 7.37 -23.96 -14.05
N GLN A 225 6.88 -25.18 -14.25
CA GLN A 225 6.31 -25.60 -15.54
C GLN A 225 4.88 -25.04 -15.70
N ALA A 226 4.08 -25.09 -14.63
CA ALA A 226 2.73 -24.54 -14.64
C ALA A 226 2.71 -23.01 -14.89
N ALA A 227 3.77 -22.30 -14.48
CA ALA A 227 3.91 -20.86 -14.66
C ALA A 227 4.52 -20.47 -16.02
N GLU A 228 4.69 -21.41 -16.96
CA GLU A 228 5.33 -21.18 -18.25
C GLU A 228 4.70 -20.01 -19.02
N GLY A 229 5.53 -19.07 -19.48
CA GLY A 229 5.11 -17.83 -20.13
C GLY A 229 4.48 -16.79 -19.17
N GLY A 230 4.23 -17.15 -17.92
CA GLY A 230 3.59 -16.34 -16.89
C GLY A 230 4.56 -15.78 -15.84
N THR A 231 4.07 -15.66 -14.61
CA THR A 231 4.81 -15.16 -13.45
C THR A 231 4.67 -16.14 -12.28
N LEU A 232 5.80 -16.47 -11.66
CA LEU A 232 5.85 -17.21 -10.40
C LEU A 232 6.18 -16.24 -9.27
N PHE A 233 5.27 -16.14 -8.31
CA PHE A 233 5.40 -15.35 -7.10
C PHE A 233 5.86 -16.23 -5.94
N LEU A 234 7.06 -15.94 -5.42
CA LEU A 234 7.67 -16.63 -4.29
C LEU A 234 7.45 -15.80 -3.03
N ASP A 235 6.37 -16.08 -2.32
CA ASP A 235 6.08 -15.42 -1.04
C ASP A 235 6.94 -16.00 0.08
N GLU A 236 7.32 -15.14 1.01
CA GLU A 236 8.19 -15.43 2.14
C GLU A 236 9.48 -16.19 1.76
N ILE A 237 10.17 -15.70 0.72
CA ILE A 237 11.41 -16.32 0.19
C ILE A 237 12.51 -16.45 1.26
N GLY A 238 12.52 -15.55 2.26
CA GLY A 238 13.47 -15.60 3.37
C GLY A 238 13.28 -16.80 4.32
N ASP A 239 12.14 -17.48 4.26
CA ASP A 239 11.85 -18.72 5.00
C ASP A 239 12.24 -19.99 4.22
N MET A 240 12.71 -19.86 2.97
CA MET A 240 13.06 -21.00 2.13
C MET A 240 14.24 -21.80 2.72
N PRO A 241 14.12 -23.13 2.87
CA PRO A 241 15.21 -24.00 3.30
C PRO A 241 16.47 -23.86 2.43
N ALA A 242 17.65 -23.85 3.05
CA ALA A 242 18.93 -23.64 2.36
C ALA A 242 19.19 -24.62 1.18
N PRO A 243 18.83 -25.92 1.24
CA PRO A 243 19.00 -26.82 0.10
C PRO A 243 18.19 -26.38 -1.14
N LEU A 244 17.00 -25.82 -0.92
CA LEU A 244 16.12 -25.36 -1.99
C LEU A 244 16.60 -24.03 -2.59
N GLN A 245 17.26 -23.17 -1.80
CA GLN A 245 17.88 -21.95 -2.31
C GLN A 245 18.92 -22.24 -3.41
N VAL A 246 19.68 -23.33 -3.28
CA VAL A 246 20.66 -23.76 -4.30
C VAL A 246 19.98 -24.18 -5.60
N LYS A 247 18.91 -24.98 -5.48
CA LYS A 247 18.14 -25.44 -6.64
C LYS A 247 17.44 -24.28 -7.34
N LEU A 248 16.84 -23.38 -6.57
CA LEU A 248 16.23 -22.16 -7.09
C LEU A 248 17.25 -21.32 -7.87
N LEU A 249 18.42 -21.03 -7.28
CA LEU A 249 19.47 -20.28 -7.96
C LEU A 249 19.83 -20.89 -9.32
N ARG A 250 19.98 -22.22 -9.37
CA ARG A 250 20.29 -22.95 -10.60
C ARG A 250 19.20 -22.78 -11.65
N VAL A 251 17.92 -22.88 -11.26
CA VAL A 251 16.78 -22.65 -12.15
C VAL A 251 16.78 -21.21 -12.69
N LEU A 252 17.05 -20.22 -11.83
CA LEU A 252 17.12 -18.81 -12.23
C LEU A 252 18.27 -18.51 -13.20
N GLN A 253 19.40 -19.22 -13.07
CA GLN A 253 20.58 -19.04 -13.92
C GLN A 253 20.43 -19.75 -15.26
N GLU A 254 20.08 -21.05 -15.23
CA GLU A 254 20.01 -21.90 -16.41
C GLU A 254 18.70 -21.74 -17.21
N ARG A 255 17.66 -21.13 -16.61
CA ARG A 255 16.29 -21.08 -17.13
C ARG A 255 15.76 -22.47 -17.50
N LYS A 256 16.13 -23.45 -16.68
CA LYS A 256 15.76 -24.85 -16.82
C LYS A 256 15.34 -25.41 -15.48
N VAL A 257 14.32 -26.26 -15.48
CA VAL A 257 13.89 -27.00 -14.32
C VAL A 257 14.09 -28.49 -14.54
N ARG A 258 14.54 -29.19 -13.49
CA ARG A 258 14.70 -30.65 -13.48
C ARG A 258 13.78 -31.23 -12.41
N PRO A 259 12.75 -32.00 -12.79
CA PRO A 259 11.90 -32.69 -11.82
C PRO A 259 12.69 -33.65 -10.93
N LEU A 260 12.24 -33.85 -9.69
CA LEU A 260 12.84 -34.82 -8.78
C LEU A 260 12.81 -36.23 -9.39
N GLY A 261 13.92 -36.95 -9.28
CA GLY A 261 14.07 -38.29 -9.86
C GLY A 261 14.17 -38.32 -11.39
N SER A 262 14.20 -37.16 -12.07
CA SER A 262 14.40 -37.06 -13.52
C SER A 262 15.85 -36.67 -13.86
N ASN A 263 16.35 -37.16 -14.99
CA ASN A 263 17.63 -36.73 -15.59
C ASN A 263 17.44 -35.74 -16.74
N ARG A 264 16.20 -35.37 -17.04
CA ARG A 264 15.86 -34.47 -18.15
C ARG A 264 15.61 -33.06 -17.64
N ASP A 265 16.33 -32.11 -18.22
CA ASP A 265 16.09 -30.68 -18.03
C ASP A 265 14.97 -30.20 -18.96
N ILE A 266 14.15 -29.29 -18.47
CA ILE A 266 13.01 -28.69 -19.17
C ILE A 266 13.25 -27.17 -19.20
N ASP A 267 13.33 -26.58 -20.39
CA ASP A 267 13.43 -25.13 -20.55
C ASP A 267 12.17 -24.42 -20.03
N ILE A 268 12.36 -23.28 -19.36
CA ILE A 268 11.28 -22.48 -18.78
C ILE A 268 11.42 -20.99 -19.11
N ASN A 269 10.29 -20.32 -19.32
CA ASN A 269 10.19 -18.88 -19.51
C ASN A 269 9.24 -18.24 -18.49
N VAL A 270 9.71 -18.10 -17.26
CA VAL A 270 8.92 -17.60 -16.13
C VAL A 270 9.53 -16.32 -15.57
N ARG A 271 8.69 -15.28 -15.38
CA ARG A 271 9.08 -14.10 -14.62
C ARG A 271 8.99 -14.38 -13.13
N ILE A 272 9.97 -13.90 -12.36
CA ILE A 272 10.03 -14.13 -10.92
C ILE A 272 9.78 -12.83 -10.16
N ILE A 273 8.83 -12.90 -9.23
CA ILE A 273 8.60 -11.87 -8.21
C ILE A 273 8.74 -12.57 -6.87
N SER A 274 9.50 -12.00 -5.95
CA SER A 274 9.71 -12.56 -4.62
C SER A 274 9.25 -11.59 -3.55
N ALA A 275 8.76 -12.09 -2.42
CA ALA A 275 8.41 -11.28 -1.26
C ALA A 275 9.00 -11.85 0.03
N THR A 276 9.28 -10.97 1.00
CA THR A 276 9.79 -11.40 2.31
C THR A 276 9.44 -10.40 3.42
N HIS A 277 9.11 -10.91 4.59
CA HIS A 277 9.05 -10.15 5.84
C HIS A 277 10.40 -10.04 6.57
N ARG A 278 11.36 -10.91 6.22
CA ARG A 278 12.68 -10.95 6.86
C ARG A 278 13.64 -9.91 6.29
N ASP A 279 14.56 -9.46 7.14
CA ASP A 279 15.75 -8.72 6.75
C ASP A 279 16.78 -9.70 6.15
N LEU A 280 16.81 -9.79 4.81
CA LEU A 280 17.72 -10.69 4.10
C LEU A 280 19.21 -10.36 4.34
N PRO A 281 19.66 -9.10 4.38
CA PRO A 281 21.01 -8.76 4.83
C PRO A 281 21.39 -9.38 6.17
N LYS A 282 20.53 -9.29 7.19
CA LYS A 282 20.76 -9.97 8.49
C LYS A 282 20.76 -11.50 8.35
N ALA A 283 19.86 -12.07 7.55
CA ALA A 283 19.79 -13.51 7.33
C ALA A 283 21.04 -14.08 6.61
N MET A 284 21.60 -13.32 5.66
CA MET A 284 22.86 -13.66 5.00
C MET A 284 24.03 -13.65 5.97
N ALA A 285 24.11 -12.64 6.86
CA ALA A 285 25.14 -12.59 7.90
C ALA A 285 25.08 -13.78 8.87
N ARG A 286 23.91 -14.39 9.05
CA ARG A 286 23.71 -15.61 9.85
C ARG A 286 23.89 -16.92 9.07
N GLY A 287 24.14 -16.86 7.76
CA GLY A 287 24.23 -18.04 6.90
C GLY A 287 22.90 -18.75 6.64
N GLU A 288 21.78 -18.09 6.92
CA GLU A 288 20.42 -18.62 6.71
C GLU A 288 19.91 -18.38 5.28
N PHE A 289 20.49 -17.40 4.60
CA PHE A 289 20.16 -17.05 3.21
C PHE A 289 21.42 -16.89 2.38
N ARG A 290 21.42 -17.40 1.14
CA ARG A 290 22.59 -17.32 0.27
C ARG A 290 22.71 -15.96 -0.42
N GLU A 291 23.94 -15.44 -0.42
CA GLU A 291 24.27 -14.15 -1.03
C GLU A 291 24.12 -14.14 -2.56
N ASP A 292 24.51 -15.22 -3.23
CA ASP A 292 24.36 -15.36 -4.69
C ASP A 292 22.90 -15.36 -5.15
N LEU A 293 22.02 -16.01 -4.39
CA LEU A 293 20.58 -15.98 -4.62
C LEU A 293 20.00 -14.59 -4.35
N TYR A 294 20.43 -13.91 -3.28
CA TYR A 294 19.97 -12.56 -2.97
C TYR A 294 20.21 -11.59 -4.13
N TYR A 295 21.43 -11.52 -4.67
CA TYR A 295 21.72 -10.62 -5.79
C TYR A 295 20.99 -10.98 -7.08
N ARG A 296 20.63 -12.26 -7.28
CA ARG A 296 19.84 -12.70 -8.45
C ARG A 296 18.37 -12.31 -8.36
N LEU A 297 17.82 -12.28 -7.14
CA LEU A 297 16.43 -11.90 -6.86
C LEU A 297 16.26 -10.38 -6.70
N ASN A 298 17.21 -9.73 -6.05
CA ASN A 298 17.14 -8.33 -5.68
C ASN A 298 17.73 -7.40 -6.75
N VAL A 299 17.14 -7.42 -7.96
CA VAL A 299 17.52 -6.47 -9.01
C VAL A 299 16.77 -5.15 -8.82
N VAL A 300 15.46 -5.22 -8.51
CA VAL A 300 14.67 -4.08 -8.05
C VAL A 300 14.05 -4.41 -6.70
N SER A 301 14.27 -3.56 -5.71
CA SER A 301 13.68 -3.69 -4.37
C SER A 301 12.55 -2.70 -4.18
N LEU A 302 11.37 -3.19 -3.77
CA LEU A 302 10.21 -2.38 -3.44
C LEU A 302 9.83 -2.63 -1.98
N LYS A 303 9.91 -1.61 -1.13
CA LYS A 303 9.58 -1.73 0.30
C LYS A 303 8.19 -1.18 0.58
N ILE A 304 7.26 -2.07 0.96
CA ILE A 304 5.92 -1.69 1.37
C ILE A 304 5.96 -1.24 2.85
N PRO A 305 5.50 -0.01 3.16
CA PRO A 305 5.42 0.50 4.53
C PRO A 305 4.46 -0.31 5.39
N ALA A 306 4.73 -0.34 6.70
CA ALA A 306 3.78 -0.85 7.68
C ALA A 306 2.52 0.04 7.74
N LEU A 307 1.39 -0.51 8.19
CA LEU A 307 0.16 0.26 8.36
C LEU A 307 0.34 1.39 9.38
N ALA A 308 1.15 1.16 10.42
CA ALA A 308 1.53 2.15 11.42
C ALA A 308 2.34 3.33 10.85
N GLU A 309 2.99 3.17 9.70
CA GLU A 309 3.72 4.24 8.99
C GLU A 309 2.82 5.03 8.03
N ARG A 310 1.55 4.61 7.86
CA ARG A 310 0.56 5.21 6.96
C ARG A 310 -0.84 5.24 7.58
N THR A 311 -0.90 5.68 8.83
CA THR A 311 -2.15 5.69 9.63
C THR A 311 -3.25 6.56 9.02
N GLU A 312 -2.88 7.54 8.19
CA GLU A 312 -3.82 8.37 7.41
C GLU A 312 -4.67 7.55 6.43
N GLU A 313 -4.23 6.33 6.07
CA GLU A 313 -4.98 5.44 5.18
C GLU A 313 -6.05 4.61 5.90
N ILE A 314 -5.97 4.50 7.23
CA ILE A 314 -6.86 3.62 8.01
C ILE A 314 -8.34 3.97 7.78
N PRO A 315 -8.79 5.24 7.77
CA PRO A 315 -10.19 5.55 7.49
C PRO A 315 -10.65 5.13 6.09
N LEU A 316 -9.79 5.28 5.08
CA LEU A 316 -10.11 4.89 3.71
C LEU A 316 -10.24 3.36 3.61
N LEU A 317 -9.23 2.64 4.12
CA LEU A 317 -9.21 1.18 4.13
C LEU A 317 -10.36 0.61 4.95
N ALA A 318 -10.62 1.16 6.14
CA ALA A 318 -11.66 0.67 7.02
C ALA A 318 -13.05 0.79 6.39
N ASN A 319 -13.34 1.93 5.74
CA ASN A 319 -14.62 2.11 5.06
C ASN A 319 -14.75 1.22 3.82
N HIS A 320 -13.67 1.00 3.08
CA HIS A 320 -13.67 0.08 1.95
C HIS A 320 -13.95 -1.37 2.39
N LEU A 321 -13.21 -1.84 3.40
CA LEU A 321 -13.36 -3.17 3.98
C LEU A 321 -14.74 -3.36 4.62
N LEU A 322 -15.28 -2.32 5.27
CA LEU A 322 -16.63 -2.33 5.83
C LEU A 322 -17.68 -2.59 4.76
N ARG A 323 -17.60 -1.88 3.61
CA ARG A 323 -18.54 -2.08 2.50
C ARG A 323 -18.47 -3.50 1.97
N GLN A 324 -17.25 -4.02 1.74
CA GLN A 324 -17.06 -5.40 1.27
C GLN A 324 -17.61 -6.44 2.25
N ALA A 325 -17.34 -6.28 3.55
CA ALA A 325 -17.82 -7.19 4.58
C ALA A 325 -19.35 -7.09 4.78
N ALA A 326 -19.91 -5.87 4.75
CA ALA A 326 -21.33 -5.62 4.87
C ALA A 326 -22.13 -6.23 3.70
N GLU A 327 -21.64 -6.08 2.46
CA GLU A 327 -22.24 -6.70 1.28
C GLU A 327 -22.35 -8.21 1.39
N ARG A 328 -21.33 -8.87 1.96
CA ARG A 328 -21.30 -10.34 2.12
C ARG A 328 -22.17 -10.84 3.27
N HIS A 329 -22.21 -10.13 4.38
CA HIS A 329 -22.76 -10.66 5.64
C HIS A 329 -23.98 -9.89 6.16
N LYS A 330 -23.92 -8.56 6.21
CA LYS A 330 -24.96 -7.72 6.82
C LYS A 330 -25.07 -6.36 6.12
N PRO A 331 -25.89 -6.25 5.05
CA PRO A 331 -26.00 -5.03 4.23
C PRO A 331 -26.53 -3.80 4.97
N PHE A 332 -27.09 -3.96 6.17
CA PHE A 332 -27.57 -2.84 6.98
C PHE A 332 -26.45 -2.08 7.70
N VAL A 333 -25.24 -2.66 7.81
CA VAL A 333 -24.09 -2.01 8.46
C VAL A 333 -23.48 -1.01 7.48
N ARG A 334 -23.38 0.26 7.88
CA ARG A 334 -23.04 1.37 6.97
C ARG A 334 -21.87 2.23 7.39
N ALA A 335 -21.57 2.30 8.69
CA ALA A 335 -20.56 3.21 9.20
C ALA A 335 -19.92 2.73 10.51
N PHE A 336 -18.78 3.35 10.84
CA PHE A 336 -18.22 3.36 12.18
C PHE A 336 -18.69 4.61 12.92
N SER A 337 -18.84 4.51 14.24
CA SER A 337 -18.95 5.68 15.11
C SER A 337 -17.63 6.47 15.11
N THR A 338 -17.69 7.75 15.47
CA THR A 338 -16.51 8.62 15.51
C THR A 338 -15.42 8.08 16.45
N ASP A 339 -15.82 7.55 17.61
CA ASP A 339 -14.86 7.02 18.58
C ASP A 339 -14.28 5.67 18.14
N ALA A 340 -15.07 4.80 17.51
CA ALA A 340 -14.57 3.59 16.86
C ALA A 340 -13.50 3.89 15.80
N MET A 341 -13.74 4.90 14.96
CA MET A 341 -12.77 5.31 13.93
C MET A 341 -11.49 5.86 14.55
N LYS A 342 -11.59 6.72 15.59
CA LYS A 342 -10.41 7.20 16.33
C LYS A 342 -9.60 6.03 16.90
N ARG A 343 -10.27 5.04 17.50
CA ARG A 343 -9.61 3.86 18.05
C ARG A 343 -8.84 3.09 16.98
N LEU A 344 -9.47 2.84 15.82
CA LEU A 344 -8.82 2.20 14.68
C LEU A 344 -7.57 2.98 14.24
N MET A 345 -7.63 4.31 14.18
CA MET A 345 -6.49 5.16 13.78
C MET A 345 -5.34 5.13 14.79
N THR A 346 -5.63 4.98 16.09
CA THR A 346 -4.61 5.00 17.16
C THR A 346 -4.04 3.62 17.51
N ALA A 347 -4.61 2.55 16.97
CA ALA A 347 -4.13 1.18 17.23
C ALA A 347 -2.76 0.93 16.56
N SER A 348 -2.00 -0.02 17.11
CA SER A 348 -0.61 -0.31 16.68
C SER A 348 -0.50 -1.15 15.41
N TRP A 349 -1.53 -1.94 15.08
CA TRP A 349 -1.62 -2.81 13.90
C TRP A 349 -0.39 -3.71 13.63
N PRO A 350 0.06 -4.55 14.58
CA PRO A 350 1.18 -5.47 14.37
C PRO A 350 0.97 -6.45 13.19
N GLY A 351 -0.27 -6.82 12.87
CA GLY A 351 -0.60 -7.64 11.70
C GLY A 351 -0.99 -6.83 10.45
N ASN A 352 -0.74 -5.51 10.47
CA ASN A 352 -0.96 -4.59 9.36
C ASN A 352 -2.39 -4.67 8.78
N VAL A 353 -2.52 -4.63 7.45
CA VAL A 353 -3.82 -4.63 6.76
C VAL A 353 -4.56 -5.95 6.98
N ARG A 354 -3.86 -7.09 7.05
CA ARG A 354 -4.49 -8.39 7.35
C ARG A 354 -5.23 -8.37 8.69
N GLN A 355 -4.63 -7.76 9.71
CA GLN A 355 -5.27 -7.57 11.01
C GLN A 355 -6.49 -6.65 10.92
N LEU A 356 -6.36 -5.54 10.19
CA LEU A 356 -7.47 -4.60 9.96
C LEU A 356 -8.67 -5.30 9.28
N VAL A 357 -8.43 -6.18 8.30
CA VAL A 357 -9.50 -6.98 7.66
C VAL A 357 -10.24 -7.82 8.71
N ASN A 358 -9.51 -8.62 9.49
CA ASN A 358 -10.10 -9.49 10.49
C ASN A 358 -10.93 -8.73 11.54
N VAL A 359 -10.38 -7.63 12.07
CA VAL A 359 -11.06 -6.79 13.06
C VAL A 359 -12.37 -6.24 12.51
N ILE A 360 -12.37 -5.79 11.26
CA ILE A 360 -13.57 -5.24 10.60
C ILE A 360 -14.59 -6.34 10.33
N GLU A 361 -14.15 -7.50 9.82
CA GLU A 361 -15.03 -8.66 9.60
C GLU A 361 -15.69 -9.11 10.91
N GLN A 362 -14.92 -9.17 12.00
CA GLN A 362 -15.44 -9.49 13.34
C GLN A 362 -16.46 -8.46 13.81
N CYS A 363 -16.18 -7.16 13.63
CA CYS A 363 -17.13 -6.10 13.98
C CYS A 363 -18.44 -6.21 13.19
N VAL A 364 -18.37 -6.48 11.88
CA VAL A 364 -19.56 -6.67 11.04
C VAL A 364 -20.33 -7.93 11.46
N ALA A 365 -19.62 -9.02 11.74
CA ALA A 365 -20.23 -10.28 12.17
C ALA A 365 -20.95 -10.15 13.53
N LEU A 366 -20.44 -9.33 14.43
CA LEU A 366 -20.98 -9.19 15.80
C LEU A 366 -21.95 -8.02 15.99
N THR A 367 -21.92 -6.99 15.13
CA THR A 367 -22.81 -5.83 15.30
C THR A 367 -24.28 -6.19 15.05
N SER A 368 -25.17 -5.62 15.87
CA SER A 368 -26.63 -5.62 15.67
C SER A 368 -27.16 -4.25 15.21
N SER A 369 -26.26 -3.27 15.01
CA SER A 369 -26.59 -1.89 14.68
C SER A 369 -26.02 -1.48 13.31
N PRO A 370 -26.67 -0.56 12.56
CA PRO A 370 -26.11 0.03 11.34
C PRO A 370 -24.76 0.73 11.54
N VAL A 371 -24.43 1.12 12.77
CA VAL A 371 -23.19 1.81 13.14
C VAL A 371 -22.38 0.95 14.10
N ILE A 372 -21.11 0.69 13.76
CA ILE A 372 -20.16 -0.04 14.60
C ILE A 372 -19.70 0.89 15.75
N SER A 373 -19.93 0.44 16.98
CA SER A 373 -19.57 1.17 18.21
C SER A 373 -18.09 0.99 18.58
N ASP A 374 -17.58 1.93 19.38
CA ASP A 374 -16.21 1.87 19.92
C ASP A 374 -15.93 0.59 20.72
N ALA A 375 -16.88 0.21 21.60
CA ALA A 375 -16.78 -0.99 22.43
C ALA A 375 -16.61 -2.28 21.60
N LEU A 376 -17.22 -2.33 20.41
CA LEU A 376 -17.10 -3.51 19.54
C LEU A 376 -15.73 -3.59 18.88
N VAL A 377 -15.17 -2.44 18.49
CA VAL A 377 -13.80 -2.35 17.97
C VAL A 377 -12.79 -2.69 19.05
N GLU A 378 -12.99 -2.20 20.27
CA GLU A 378 -12.17 -2.55 21.43
C GLU A 378 -12.18 -4.06 21.67
N GLN A 379 -13.35 -4.67 21.74
CA GLN A 379 -13.49 -6.12 21.92
C GLN A 379 -12.82 -6.91 20.79
N ALA A 380 -12.91 -6.44 19.53
CA ALA A 380 -12.26 -7.12 18.40
C ALA A 380 -10.73 -7.02 18.46
N LEU A 381 -10.19 -5.86 18.84
CA LEU A 381 -8.76 -5.66 19.05
C LEU A 381 -8.22 -6.49 20.23
N GLU A 382 -9.00 -6.64 21.31
CA GLU A 382 -8.68 -7.50 22.45
C GLU A 382 -8.85 -9.00 22.14
N GLY A 383 -9.85 -9.34 21.32
CA GLY A 383 -10.16 -10.68 20.83
C GLY A 383 -9.09 -11.26 19.89
N GLU A 384 -8.33 -10.42 19.19
CA GLU A 384 -7.13 -10.87 18.47
C GLU A 384 -5.87 -10.90 19.36
N ASN A 385 -5.80 -10.05 20.39
CA ASN A 385 -4.78 -10.15 21.44
C ASN A 385 -4.97 -11.38 22.35
N THR A 386 -6.01 -12.20 22.13
CA THR A 386 -6.23 -13.50 22.79
C THR A 386 -5.74 -14.70 21.99
N ALA A 387 -4.99 -14.50 20.89
CA ALA A 387 -3.91 -15.43 20.61
C ALA A 387 -2.90 -15.28 21.76
N LEU A 388 -3.04 -16.11 22.80
CA LEU A 388 -2.02 -16.23 23.85
C LEU A 388 -0.70 -16.40 23.10
N PRO A 389 0.22 -15.41 23.18
CA PRO A 389 1.49 -15.55 22.52
C PRO A 389 2.10 -16.85 23.06
N THR A 390 2.88 -17.55 22.24
CA THR A 390 3.65 -18.67 22.78
C THR A 390 4.38 -18.19 24.04
N PHE A 391 4.62 -19.06 25.01
CA PHE A 391 5.28 -18.64 26.26
C PHE A 391 6.57 -17.83 25.99
N VAL A 392 7.26 -18.14 24.88
CA VAL A 392 8.42 -17.40 24.40
C VAL A 392 8.07 -15.97 23.96
N GLU A 393 7.06 -15.79 23.11
CA GLU A 393 6.60 -14.47 22.64
C GLU A 393 6.02 -13.61 23.79
N ALA A 394 5.24 -14.22 24.68
CA ALA A 394 4.61 -13.52 25.80
C ALA A 394 5.67 -13.04 26.79
N ARG A 395 6.66 -13.90 27.07
CA ARG A 395 7.81 -13.53 27.89
C ARG A 395 8.64 -12.44 27.22
N ASN A 396 8.89 -12.52 25.91
CA ASN A 396 9.69 -11.54 25.19
C ASN A 396 9.00 -10.17 25.16
N GLN A 397 7.68 -10.10 24.89
CA GLN A 397 6.91 -8.86 24.94
C GLN A 397 6.85 -8.27 26.36
N PHE A 398 6.61 -9.11 27.38
CA PHE A 398 6.63 -8.66 28.77
C PHE A 398 8.00 -8.09 29.14
N GLU A 399 9.09 -8.78 28.77
CA GLU A 399 10.46 -8.37 29.07
C GLU A 399 10.82 -7.05 28.35
N LEU A 400 10.47 -6.89 27.07
CA LEU A 400 10.65 -5.65 26.31
C LEU A 400 9.92 -4.47 26.98
N ASN A 401 8.64 -4.64 27.31
CA ASN A 401 7.82 -3.60 27.93
C ASN A 401 8.31 -3.22 29.33
N TYR A 402 8.73 -4.23 30.11
CA TYR A 402 9.30 -4.04 31.44
C TYR A 402 10.63 -3.26 31.38
N LEU A 403 11.54 -3.62 30.47
CA LEU A 403 12.83 -2.94 30.28
C LEU A 403 12.63 -1.50 29.82
N ARG A 404 11.73 -1.26 28.86
CA ARG A 404 11.40 0.09 28.37
C ARG A 404 10.87 0.98 29.49
N LYS A 405 9.97 0.46 30.32
CA LYS A 405 9.41 1.19 31.47
C LYS A 405 10.47 1.51 32.54
N LEU A 406 11.39 0.58 32.80
CA LEU A 406 12.53 0.82 33.69
C LEU A 406 13.47 1.89 33.14
N LEU A 407 13.82 1.84 31.86
CA LEU A 407 14.67 2.86 31.24
C LEU A 407 14.02 4.25 31.26
N GLN A 408 12.70 4.34 31.06
CA GLN A 408 11.95 5.59 31.20
C GLN A 408 11.98 6.14 32.63
N ILE A 409 11.70 5.30 33.65
CA ILE A 409 11.71 5.73 35.06
C ILE A 409 13.10 6.19 35.48
N THR A 410 14.14 5.53 34.96
CA THR A 410 15.54 5.80 35.30
C THR A 410 16.22 6.79 34.36
N LYS A 411 15.50 7.38 33.41
CA LYS A 411 16.01 8.30 32.38
C LYS A 411 17.30 7.79 31.70
N GLY A 412 17.27 6.53 31.26
CA GLY A 412 18.40 5.90 30.57
C GLY A 412 19.59 5.50 31.47
N ASN A 413 19.46 5.58 32.80
CA ASN A 413 20.51 5.12 33.72
C ASN A 413 20.46 3.59 33.92
N VAL A 414 21.22 2.88 33.09
CA VAL A 414 21.30 1.42 33.07
C VAL A 414 21.68 0.80 34.41
N THR A 415 22.54 1.46 35.20
CA THR A 415 22.97 0.95 36.51
C THR A 415 21.81 0.97 37.51
N HIS A 416 20.99 2.01 37.46
CA HIS A 416 19.82 2.15 38.31
C HIS A 416 18.69 1.21 37.86
N ALA A 417 18.47 1.10 36.55
CA ALA A 417 17.50 0.17 35.97
C ALA A 417 17.81 -1.30 36.30
N ALA A 418 19.08 -1.70 36.21
CA ALA A 418 19.53 -3.05 36.58
C ALA A 418 19.30 -3.36 38.05
N ARG A 419 19.57 -2.41 38.96
CA ARG A 419 19.31 -2.55 40.39
C ARG A 419 17.82 -2.70 40.69
N MET A 420 16.97 -1.89 40.05
CA MET A 420 15.50 -1.97 40.20
C MET A 420 14.95 -3.30 39.65
N ALA A 421 15.58 -3.87 38.63
CA ALA A 421 15.25 -5.19 38.08
C ALA A 421 15.82 -6.37 38.90
N GLY A 422 16.61 -6.11 39.94
CA GLY A 422 17.28 -7.16 40.73
C GLY A 422 18.35 -7.94 39.95
N ARG A 423 18.93 -7.33 38.90
CA ARG A 423 19.91 -7.97 38.00
C ARG A 423 21.26 -7.27 38.08
N ASN A 424 22.32 -8.00 37.73
CA ASN A 424 23.63 -7.37 37.56
C ASN A 424 23.68 -6.57 36.24
N ARG A 425 24.56 -5.58 36.19
CA ARG A 425 24.65 -4.62 35.07
C ARG A 425 24.94 -5.32 33.74
N THR A 426 25.78 -6.35 33.74
CA THR A 426 26.19 -7.08 32.52
C THR A 426 25.05 -7.92 31.94
N GLU A 427 24.26 -8.59 32.78
CA GLU A 427 23.05 -9.30 32.37
C GLU A 427 22.00 -8.35 31.82
N PHE A 428 21.83 -7.19 32.45
CA PHE A 428 20.88 -6.20 32.00
C PHE A 428 21.22 -5.65 30.61
N TYR A 429 22.50 -5.39 30.30
CA TYR A 429 22.93 -5.03 28.94
C TYR A 429 22.66 -6.13 27.90
N LYS A 430 22.84 -7.41 28.27
CA LYS A 430 22.49 -8.53 27.39
C LYS A 430 20.98 -8.60 27.11
N LEU A 431 20.16 -8.27 28.10
CA LEU A 431 18.71 -8.19 27.95
C LEU A 431 18.30 -7.03 27.04
N LEU A 432 18.90 -5.85 27.22
CA LEU A 432 18.67 -4.70 26.32
C LEU A 432 19.07 -5.01 24.88
N SER A 433 20.25 -5.60 24.67
CA SER A 433 20.74 -5.97 23.34
C SER A 433 19.90 -7.03 22.65
N ARG A 434 19.36 -8.01 23.40
CA ARG A 434 18.45 -9.03 22.87
C ARG A 434 17.16 -8.42 22.31
N HIS A 435 16.71 -7.32 22.91
CA HIS A 435 15.48 -6.62 22.58
C HIS A 435 15.73 -5.35 21.74
N GLU A 436 16.94 -5.18 21.20
CA GLU A 436 17.36 -4.02 20.39
C GLU A 436 17.06 -2.65 21.04
N LEU A 437 17.12 -2.56 22.38
CA LEU A 437 16.93 -1.32 23.13
C LEU A 437 18.27 -0.61 23.41
N ASP A 438 18.42 0.65 22.98
CA ASP A 438 19.51 1.52 23.44
C ASP A 438 19.04 2.37 24.64
N ALA A 439 19.85 2.39 25.70
CA ALA A 439 19.58 3.21 26.88
C ALA A 439 19.76 4.71 26.62
N ASN A 440 20.50 5.08 25.58
CA ASN A 440 20.70 6.48 25.20
C ASN A 440 19.43 7.13 24.66
N ASP A 441 18.52 6.35 24.07
CA ASP A 441 17.23 6.83 23.55
C ASP A 441 16.28 7.31 24.67
N PHE A 442 16.62 7.03 25.93
CA PHE A 442 15.81 7.34 27.11
C PHE A 442 16.49 8.35 28.04
N LYS A 443 17.63 8.93 27.63
CA LYS A 443 18.25 10.06 28.33
C LYS A 443 17.67 11.35 27.77
N GLU A 444 17.23 12.23 28.68
CA GLU A 444 17.00 13.65 28.35
C GLU A 444 18.33 14.39 28.18
#